data_AF-A0A0T9QUM6-F1
#
_entry.id   AF-A0A0T9QUM6-F1
#
_cell.length_a   1.000
_cell.length_b   1.000
_cell.length_c   1.000
_cell.angle_alpha   90.00
_cell.angle_beta   90.00
_cell.angle_gamma   90.00
#
_symmetry.space_group_name_H-M   'P 1'
#
loop_
_entity.id
_entity.type
_entity.pdbx_description
1 polymer ?
#
loop_
_entity_poly.entity_id
_entity_poly.type
_entity_poly.pdbx_seq_one_letter_code
_entity_poly.pdbx_strand_id
1 'polypeptide(L)'
;MILLVGDGAAQLTIQEFGSMLRDGLNLIIFLLNNQGYTVERAIHGPHQRYNDIAVWDWTQLPRALAVGKQYVTHCVTKTHQLQHLLAQIENGQHLALIEVVLPQMDIPDLLINVAKSI
;
A
#
# COMPACT_ATOMS: atom_id res chain seq x y z
N MET A 1 -7.88 13.68 -0.32
CA MET A 1 -7.97 12.67 0.77
C MET A 1 -6.79 11.71 0.62
N ILE A 2 -6.20 11.26 1.73
CA ILE A 2 -5.04 10.35 1.73
C ILE A 2 -5.40 9.09 2.53
N LEU A 3 -5.06 7.91 2.00
CA LEU A 3 -5.17 6.62 2.68
C LEU A 3 -3.78 5.98 2.79
N LEU A 4 -3.46 5.45 3.96
CA LEU A 4 -2.29 4.60 4.21
C LEU A 4 -2.81 3.19 4.52
N VAL A 5 -2.36 2.18 3.79
CA VAL A 5 -2.80 0.80 3.98
C VAL A 5 -1.64 -0.18 3.73
N GLY A 6 -1.52 -1.22 4.55
CA GLY A 6 -0.55 -2.30 4.30
C GLY A 6 -1.01 -3.23 3.18
N ASP A 7 -0.06 -3.84 2.49
CA ASP A 7 -0.29 -4.86 1.44
C ASP A 7 -1.23 -5.98 1.92
N GLY A 8 -0.97 -6.55 3.10
CA GLY A 8 -1.79 -7.61 3.67
C GLY A 8 -3.21 -7.17 4.01
N ALA A 9 -3.40 -5.94 4.48
CA ALA A 9 -4.73 -5.39 4.77
C ALA A 9 -5.52 -5.09 3.48
N ALA A 10 -4.84 -4.58 2.46
CA ALA A 10 -5.44 -4.27 1.17
C ALA A 10 -6.00 -5.52 0.48
N GLN A 11 -5.38 -6.69 0.64
CA GLN A 11 -5.87 -7.95 0.04
C GLN A 11 -7.30 -8.32 0.47
N LEU A 12 -7.74 -7.91 1.66
CA LEU A 12 -9.08 -8.25 2.17
C LEU A 12 -10.19 -7.43 1.50
N THR A 13 -9.89 -6.22 1.02
CA THR A 13 -10.90 -5.24 0.58
C THR A 13 -10.59 -4.59 -0.78
N ILE A 14 -9.65 -5.16 -1.55
CA ILE A 14 -9.14 -4.58 -2.80
C ILE A 14 -10.24 -4.32 -3.84
N GLN A 15 -11.33 -5.07 -3.83
CA GLN A 15 -12.45 -4.92 -4.77
C GLN A 15 -13.10 -3.53 -4.71
N GLU A 16 -13.05 -2.84 -3.57
CA GLU A 16 -13.59 -1.49 -3.44
C GLU A 16 -12.81 -0.45 -4.25
N PHE A 17 -11.58 -0.78 -4.64
CA PHE A 17 -10.82 0.05 -5.57
C PHE A 17 -11.54 0.22 -6.92
N GLY A 18 -12.26 -0.81 -7.37
CA GLY A 18 -13.13 -0.74 -8.55
C GLY A 18 -14.30 0.23 -8.35
N SER A 19 -14.94 0.22 -7.17
CA SER A 19 -15.98 1.18 -6.80
C SER A 19 -15.44 2.61 -6.83
N MET A 20 -14.28 2.86 -6.23
CA MET A 20 -13.64 4.18 -6.20
C MET A 20 -13.37 4.71 -7.62
N LEU A 21 -12.87 3.87 -8.53
CA LEU A 21 -12.62 4.22 -9.92
C LEU A 21 -13.90 4.42 -10.73
N ARG A 22 -14.93 3.58 -10.50
CA ARG A 22 -16.25 3.74 -11.13
C ARG A 22 -16.83 5.11 -10.81
N ASP A 23 -16.78 5.49 -9.54
CA ASP A 23 -17.41 6.69 -8.99
C ASP A 23 -16.53 7.94 -9.14
N GLY A 24 -15.32 7.80 -9.70
CA GLY A 24 -14.44 8.92 -10.05
C GLY A 24 -13.86 9.65 -8.84
N LEU A 25 -13.60 8.91 -7.75
CA LEU A 25 -13.08 9.52 -6.52
C LEU A 25 -11.64 10.02 -6.71
N ASN A 26 -11.35 11.20 -6.17
CA ASN A 26 -10.00 11.77 -6.16
C ASN A 26 -9.32 11.55 -4.80
N LEU A 27 -8.54 10.47 -4.69
CA LEU A 27 -7.80 10.12 -3.50
C LEU A 27 -6.41 9.56 -3.83
N ILE A 28 -5.48 9.77 -2.91
CA ILE A 28 -4.13 9.23 -2.98
C ILE A 28 -4.02 8.08 -1.98
N ILE A 29 -3.68 6.90 -2.45
CA ILE A 29 -3.55 5.68 -1.66
C ILE A 29 -2.08 5.29 -1.63
N PHE A 30 -1.47 5.30 -0.46
CA PHE A 30 -0.16 4.71 -0.24
C PHE A 30 -0.34 3.28 0.26
N LEU A 31 0.06 2.33 -0.57
CA LEU A 31 0.10 0.92 -0.24
C LEU A 31 1.50 0.57 0.25
N LEU A 32 1.62 0.26 1.53
CA LEU A 32 2.88 -0.10 2.16
C LEU A 32 3.15 -1.59 1.89
N ASN A 33 4.02 -1.88 0.92
CA ASN A 33 4.41 -3.24 0.56
C ASN A 33 5.70 -3.61 1.30
N ASN A 34 5.52 -4.34 2.40
CA ASN A 34 6.59 -4.92 3.21
C ASN A 34 6.56 -6.46 3.12
N GLN A 35 5.91 -7.03 2.10
CA GLN A 35 5.84 -8.47 1.81
C GLN A 35 5.21 -9.29 2.95
N GLY A 36 4.10 -8.82 3.48
CA GLY A 36 3.27 -9.57 4.43
C GLY A 36 3.01 -8.85 5.75
N TYR A 37 2.75 -9.63 6.80
CA TYR A 37 2.26 -9.07 8.05
C TYR A 37 3.39 -8.63 8.98
N THR A 38 4.05 -7.51 8.68
CA THR A 38 5.15 -6.98 9.50
C THR A 38 4.79 -6.75 10.97
N VAL A 39 3.54 -6.37 11.27
CA VAL A 39 3.04 -6.26 12.67
C VAL A 39 3.05 -7.62 13.36
N GLU A 40 2.52 -8.66 12.73
CA GLU A 40 2.50 -10.02 13.27
C GLU A 40 3.92 -10.59 13.41
N ARG A 41 4.82 -10.28 12.46
CA ARG A 41 6.24 -10.63 12.56
C ARG A 41 6.92 -10.01 13.79
N ALA A 42 6.50 -8.80 14.19
CA ALA A 42 7.01 -8.11 15.37
C ALA A 42 6.48 -8.69 16.69
N ILE A 43 5.24 -9.22 16.67
CA ILE A 43 4.59 -9.81 17.86
C ILE A 43 5.06 -11.27 18.05
N HIS A 44 4.97 -12.10 17.01
CA HIS A 44 5.28 -13.53 17.14
C HIS A 44 5.68 -14.21 15.81
N GLY A 45 6.81 -14.92 15.84
CA GLY A 45 7.24 -15.77 14.73
C GLY A 45 7.66 -14.98 13.48
N PRO A 46 8.74 -14.18 13.54
CA PRO A 46 9.15 -13.26 12.47
C PRO A 46 9.36 -13.92 11.10
N HIS A 47 9.72 -15.20 11.09
CA HIS A 47 9.99 -15.99 9.89
C HIS A 47 8.97 -17.09 9.62
N GLN A 48 7.81 -17.05 10.31
CA GLN A 48 6.79 -18.07 10.14
C GLN A 48 6.00 -17.83 8.85
N ARG A 49 5.71 -18.93 8.15
CA ARG A 49 5.03 -18.92 6.84
C ARG A 49 3.64 -18.28 6.89
N TYR A 50 2.95 -18.29 8.02
CA TYR A 50 1.63 -17.65 8.15
C TYR A 50 1.68 -16.11 8.09
N ASN A 51 2.88 -15.51 8.21
CA ASN A 51 3.09 -14.07 8.04
C ASN A 51 3.39 -13.66 6.59
N ASP A 52 3.61 -14.64 5.71
CA ASP A 52 3.84 -14.43 4.29
C ASP A 52 2.49 -14.34 3.56
N ILE A 53 2.34 -13.35 2.68
CA ILE A 53 1.16 -13.20 1.83
C ILE A 53 1.52 -13.45 0.35
N ALA A 54 0.51 -13.70 -0.48
CA ALA A 54 0.73 -13.80 -1.92
C ALA A 54 1.23 -12.45 -2.48
N VAL A 55 2.29 -12.46 -3.27
CA VAL A 55 2.83 -11.25 -3.90
C VAL A 55 1.96 -10.88 -5.09
N TRP A 56 1.43 -9.66 -5.08
CA TRP A 56 0.59 -9.11 -6.14
C TRP A 56 1.32 -8.02 -6.91
N ASP A 57 0.98 -7.86 -8.19
CA ASP A 57 1.37 -6.68 -8.96
C ASP A 57 0.35 -5.56 -8.72
N TRP A 58 0.59 -4.79 -7.67
CA TRP A 58 -0.32 -3.74 -7.21
C TRP A 58 -0.59 -2.69 -8.28
N THR A 59 0.42 -2.35 -9.09
CA THR A 59 0.31 -1.33 -10.13
C THR A 59 -0.61 -1.74 -11.28
N GLN A 60 -0.83 -3.04 -11.48
CA GLN A 60 -1.69 -3.57 -12.53
C GLN A 60 -3.15 -3.75 -12.10
N LEU A 61 -3.43 -3.80 -10.80
CA LEU A 61 -4.79 -4.02 -10.28
C LEU A 61 -5.82 -2.97 -10.74
N PRO A 62 -5.51 -1.66 -10.77
CA PRO A 62 -6.48 -0.66 -11.23
C PRO A 62 -6.98 -0.95 -12.66
N ARG A 63 -6.08 -1.43 -13.53
CA ARG A 63 -6.42 -1.84 -14.91
C ARG A 63 -7.39 -3.01 -14.93
N ALA A 64 -7.19 -3.98 -14.05
CA ALA A 64 -8.02 -5.18 -13.97
C ALA A 64 -9.41 -4.89 -13.37
N LEU A 65 -9.51 -3.94 -12.44
CA LEU A 65 -10.74 -3.63 -11.71
C LEU A 65 -11.63 -2.58 -12.39
N ALA A 66 -11.07 -1.70 -13.24
CA ALA A 66 -11.86 -0.69 -13.93
C ALA A 66 -11.33 -0.36 -15.34
N VAL A 67 -11.97 -0.93 -16.36
CA VAL A 67 -11.61 -0.70 -17.77
C VAL A 67 -12.00 0.72 -18.20
N GLY A 68 -11.06 1.42 -18.84
CA GLY A 68 -11.31 2.74 -19.43
C GLY A 68 -11.40 3.90 -18.45
N LYS A 69 -11.08 3.67 -17.16
CA LYS A 69 -11.00 4.72 -16.15
C LYS A 69 -9.59 5.30 -16.06
N GLN A 70 -9.50 6.59 -15.74
CA GLN A 70 -8.24 7.27 -15.50
C GLN A 70 -7.80 7.07 -14.06
N TYR A 71 -6.53 6.73 -13.89
CA TYR A 71 -5.88 6.55 -12.61
C TYR A 71 -4.39 6.77 -12.77
N VAL A 72 -3.70 6.96 -11.64
CA VAL A 72 -2.25 7.07 -11.57
C VAL A 72 -1.73 5.90 -10.73
N THR A 73 -0.69 5.22 -11.20
CA THR A 73 -0.04 4.13 -10.46
C THR A 73 1.47 4.32 -10.48
N HIS A 74 2.10 4.21 -9.32
CA HIS A 74 3.56 4.24 -9.21
C HIS A 74 4.04 3.22 -8.18
N CYS A 75 5.20 2.62 -8.46
CA CYS A 75 5.97 1.85 -7.49
C CYS A 75 7.19 2.67 -7.09
N VAL A 76 7.37 2.92 -5.79
CA VAL A 76 8.49 3.67 -5.22
C VAL A 76 9.26 2.77 -4.25
N THR A 77 10.58 2.80 -4.37
CA THR A 77 11.51 2.00 -3.55
C THR A 77 12.49 2.88 -2.77
N LYS A 78 12.51 4.18 -3.07
CA LYS A 78 13.46 5.15 -2.50
C LYS A 78 12.75 6.45 -2.14
N THR A 79 13.21 7.09 -1.06
CA THR A 79 12.61 8.33 -0.52
C THR A 79 12.55 9.47 -1.54
N HIS A 80 13.58 9.65 -2.37
CA HIS A 80 13.59 10.72 -3.38
C HIS A 80 12.52 10.51 -4.47
N GLN A 81 12.19 9.25 -4.80
CA GLN A 81 11.13 8.94 -5.77
C GLN A 81 9.76 9.34 -5.20
N LEU A 82 9.54 9.04 -3.91
CA LEU A 82 8.33 9.43 -3.20
C LEU A 82 8.20 10.96 -3.13
N GLN A 83 9.27 11.69 -2.79
CA GLN A 83 9.26 13.15 -2.76
C GLN A 83 8.93 13.78 -4.12
N HIS A 84 9.56 13.28 -5.19
CA HIS A 84 9.28 13.74 -6.54
C HIS A 84 7.83 13.46 -6.94
N LEU A 85 7.33 12.27 -6.61
CA LEU A 85 5.96 11.87 -6.92
C LEU A 85 4.94 12.73 -6.17
N LEU A 86 5.17 13.01 -4.88
CA LEU A 86 4.31 13.88 -4.07
C LEU A 86 4.14 15.26 -4.72
N ALA A 87 5.23 15.84 -5.24
CA ALA A 87 5.16 17.13 -5.95
C ALA A 87 4.37 17.06 -7.28
N GLN A 88 4.31 15.90 -7.94
CA GLN A 88 3.58 15.71 -9.19
C GLN A 88 2.07 15.50 -8.96
N ILE A 89 1.71 14.80 -7.89
CA ILE A 89 0.31 14.41 -7.61
C ILE A 89 -0.45 15.42 -6.76
N GLU A 90 0.22 16.44 -6.21
CA GLU A 90 -0.39 17.46 -5.36
C GLU A 90 -1.55 18.20 -6.05
N ASN A 91 -1.51 18.28 -7.39
CA ASN A 91 -2.56 18.88 -8.23
C ASN A 91 -3.34 17.86 -9.07
N GLY A 92 -3.20 16.56 -8.78
CA GLY A 92 -3.85 15.49 -9.51
C GLY A 92 -5.37 15.49 -9.35
N GLN A 93 -6.10 15.19 -10.43
CA GLN A 93 -7.57 15.06 -10.42
C GLN A 93 -8.06 13.60 -10.42
N HIS A 94 -7.14 12.64 -10.35
CA HIS A 94 -7.46 11.22 -10.47
C HIS A 94 -6.99 10.45 -9.25
N LEU A 95 -7.68 9.34 -9.00
CA LEU A 95 -7.24 8.35 -8.04
C LEU A 95 -5.79 7.92 -8.31
N ALA A 96 -4.95 7.99 -7.29
CA ALA A 96 -3.56 7.56 -7.35
C ALA A 96 -3.29 6.39 -6.40
N LEU A 97 -2.70 5.30 -6.92
CA LEU A 97 -2.15 4.21 -6.13
C LEU A 97 -0.63 4.27 -6.15
N ILE A 98 -0.04 4.39 -4.97
CA ILE A 98 1.40 4.51 -4.79
C ILE A 98 1.83 3.32 -3.95
N GLU A 99 2.39 2.31 -4.60
CA GLU A 99 3.04 1.21 -3.93
C GLU A 99 4.38 1.69 -3.38
N VAL A 100 4.51 1.66 -2.06
CA VAL A 100 5.73 2.01 -1.32
C VAL A 100 6.37 0.72 -0.86
N VAL A 101 7.46 0.32 -1.51
CA VAL A 101 8.21 -0.88 -1.14
C VAL A 101 9.10 -0.58 0.04
N LEU A 102 8.92 -1.35 1.11
CA LEU A 102 9.65 -1.24 2.37
C LEU A 102 10.35 -2.57 2.68
N PRO A 103 11.46 -2.54 3.44
CA PRO A 103 12.03 -3.76 4.01
C PRO A 103 11.01 -4.47 4.92
N GLN A 104 11.01 -5.81 4.91
CA GLN A 104 10.07 -6.64 5.71
C GLN A 104 10.04 -6.30 7.21
N MET A 105 11.19 -5.87 7.74
CA MET A 105 11.40 -5.58 9.16
C MET A 105 11.54 -4.08 9.45
N ASP A 106 11.17 -3.22 8.51
CA ASP A 106 11.12 -1.78 8.73
C ASP A 106 9.87 -1.43 9.57
N ILE A 107 10.05 -1.46 10.90
CA ILE A 107 8.99 -1.36 11.90
C ILE A 107 9.18 -0.03 12.65
N PRO A 108 8.18 0.86 12.70
CA PRO A 108 8.26 2.09 13.49
C PRO A 108 8.51 1.81 14.98
N ASP A 109 9.30 2.64 15.65
CA ASP A 109 9.64 2.46 17.09
C ASP A 109 8.41 2.31 18.00
N LEU A 110 7.34 3.06 17.69
CA LEU A 110 6.08 2.96 18.42
C LEU A 110 5.50 1.54 18.35
N LEU A 111 5.53 0.92 17.17
CA LEU A 111 5.00 -0.42 16.94
C LEU A 111 5.85 -1.49 17.66
N ILE A 112 7.17 -1.30 17.73
CA ILE A 112 8.08 -2.15 18.53
C ILE A 112 7.71 -2.10 20.01
N ASN A 113 7.44 -0.90 20.54
CA ASN A 113 7.12 -0.71 21.96
C ASN A 113 5.77 -1.34 22.32
N VAL A 114 4.78 -1.22 21.43
CA VAL A 114 3.48 -1.86 21.61
C VAL A 114 3.60 -3.38 21.53
N ALA A 115 4.31 -3.93 20.53
CA ALA A 115 4.48 -5.38 20.37
C ALA A 115 5.18 -6.04 21.57
N LYS A 116 6.14 -5.35 22.22
CA LYS A 116 6.81 -5.83 23.44
C LYS A 116 5.93 -5.81 24.69
N SER A 117 4.80 -5.09 24.63
CA SER A 117 3.88 -4.91 25.76
C SER A 117 2.70 -5.89 25.73
N ILE A 118 2.63 -6.72 24.69
CA ILE A 118 1.64 -7.77 24.46
C ILE A 118 2.31 -9.13 24.72
#